data_AF-A0A952LID7-F1
#
_entry.id   AF-A0A952LID7-F1
#
_cell.length_a   1.000
_cell.length_b   1.000
_cell.length_c   1.000
_cell.angle_alpha   90.00
_cell.angle_beta   90.00
_cell.angle_gamma   90.00
#
_symmetry.space_group_name_H-M   'P 1'
#
loop_
_entity.id
_entity.type
_entity.pdbx_description
1 polymer ?
#
loop_
_entity_poly.entity_id
_entity_poly.type
_entity_poly.pdbx_seq_one_letter_code
_entity_poly.pdbx_strand_id
1 'polypeptide(L)'
;MSENTTMRLCLIASLTALLMACSGTVEEQSDTPGSESNAAETGTETPTDSNGTDESSGEMGEQPTDQESMVNTCGTDHPLVGRSAEFSMLFHDVSGTVAVLDKCTLRVTNFNYDGGGPDVAFYAYFDGDYFHPDAFQIGDQLNGQRFDDQTLVLTLPEGKSLDNFDSISVWCFEFGISFGEAYLTQ
;
A
#
# COMPACT_ATOMS: atom_id res chain seq x y z
N MET A 1 40.52 21.57 -30.81
CA MET A 1 40.93 22.72 -29.98
C MET A 1 39.86 23.79 -30.12
N SER A 2 39.02 23.94 -29.09
CA SER A 2 38.50 25.22 -28.59
C SER A 2 37.37 24.89 -27.61
N GLU A 3 37.78 24.69 -26.36
CA GLU A 3 36.91 24.85 -25.20
C GLU A 3 36.40 26.30 -25.16
N ASN A 4 35.15 26.52 -24.76
CA ASN A 4 34.81 27.75 -24.04
C ASN A 4 33.58 27.58 -23.15
N THR A 5 33.86 27.25 -21.90
CA THR A 5 33.20 27.68 -20.66
C THR A 5 32.46 29.01 -20.79
N THR A 6 31.20 29.08 -20.34
CA THR A 6 30.70 30.21 -19.51
C THR A 6 29.48 29.75 -18.72
N MET A 7 29.75 29.40 -17.47
CA MET A 7 28.82 29.36 -16.35
C MET A 7 28.63 30.80 -15.86
N ARG A 8 27.36 31.24 -15.69
CA ARG A 8 26.81 32.41 -14.96
C ARG A 8 25.44 32.67 -15.60
N LEU A 9 24.30 32.73 -14.92
CA LEU A 9 24.04 33.58 -13.76
C LEU A 9 22.70 33.14 -13.11
N CYS A 10 22.70 32.95 -11.79
CA CYS A 10 21.53 32.76 -10.95
C CYS A 10 20.95 34.14 -10.59
N LEU A 11 19.78 34.50 -11.11
CA LEU A 11 18.96 35.69 -10.82
C LEU A 11 17.68 35.45 -11.67
N ILE A 12 16.43 35.45 -11.22
CA ILE A 12 15.75 36.20 -10.17
C ILE A 12 14.51 35.36 -9.79
N ALA A 13 14.32 35.13 -8.48
CA ALA A 13 13.04 34.69 -7.94
C ALA A 13 12.01 35.82 -8.09
N SER A 14 10.96 35.63 -8.90
CA SER A 14 9.78 36.49 -8.88
C SER A 14 8.69 35.85 -8.04
N LEU A 15 8.74 36.21 -6.77
CA LEU A 15 7.71 36.10 -5.78
C LEU A 15 6.54 37.05 -6.17
N THR A 16 5.45 36.50 -6.68
CA THR A 16 4.15 37.18 -6.65
C THR A 16 3.12 36.26 -6.02
N ALA A 17 3.07 36.31 -4.70
CA ALA A 17 1.96 35.85 -3.91
C ALA A 17 0.74 36.74 -4.21
N LEU A 18 -0.30 36.17 -4.84
CA LEU A 18 -1.61 36.79 -4.88
C LEU A 18 -2.40 36.31 -3.67
N LEU A 19 -2.34 37.12 -2.61
CA LEU A 19 -3.17 37.02 -1.43
C LEU A 19 -4.57 37.55 -1.79
N MET A 20 -5.56 36.67 -1.99
CA MET A 20 -6.98 37.06 -2.06
C MET A 20 -7.68 36.53 -0.81
N ALA A 21 -8.00 37.43 0.12
CA ALA A 21 -8.70 37.10 1.36
C ALA A 21 -10.19 37.44 1.28
N CYS A 22 -10.98 36.51 1.82
CA CYS A 22 -12.26 36.63 2.54
C CYS A 22 -13.50 37.24 1.83
N SER A 23 -14.56 36.44 1.69
CA SER A 23 -15.72 36.44 2.62
C SER A 23 -16.85 35.57 2.07
N GLY A 24 -17.30 34.58 2.83
CA GLY A 24 -18.49 33.77 2.56
C GLY A 24 -18.95 33.10 3.84
N THR A 25 -20.19 33.36 4.21
CA THR A 25 -20.78 33.30 5.55
C THR A 25 -21.12 31.88 6.02
N VAL A 26 -20.93 31.67 7.32
CA VAL A 26 -21.45 30.55 8.11
C VAL A 26 -22.97 30.72 8.22
N GLU A 27 -23.74 29.72 7.81
CA GLU A 27 -25.12 29.55 8.26
C GLU A 27 -25.21 28.30 9.13
N GLU A 28 -25.51 28.56 10.39
CA GLU A 28 -25.86 27.63 11.44
C GLU A 28 -27.32 27.20 11.24
N GLN A 29 -27.63 25.90 11.29
CA GLN A 29 -28.93 25.49 11.81
C GLN A 29 -28.92 24.08 12.41
N SER A 30 -29.36 24.11 13.66
CA SER A 30 -29.64 23.07 14.64
C SER A 30 -30.67 22.04 14.20
N ASP A 31 -30.52 20.78 14.64
CA ASP A 31 -31.61 20.12 15.39
C ASP A 31 -31.14 18.93 16.23
N THR A 32 -31.80 18.81 17.38
CA THR A 32 -31.50 18.04 18.59
C THR A 32 -31.86 16.53 18.57
N PRO A 33 -31.43 15.74 19.58
CA PRO A 33 -31.50 14.28 19.58
C PRO A 33 -32.80 13.73 20.18
N GLY A 34 -33.28 12.61 19.62
CA GLY A 34 -34.35 11.78 20.18
C GLY A 34 -33.77 10.55 20.89
N SER A 35 -33.95 10.51 22.20
CA SER A 35 -33.78 9.35 23.10
C SER A 35 -35.15 8.72 23.34
N GLU A 36 -35.22 7.39 23.46
CA GLU A 36 -36.11 6.61 24.36
C GLU A 36 -35.78 5.11 24.19
N SER A 37 -35.15 4.47 25.19
CA SER A 37 -35.73 3.59 26.24
C SER A 37 -36.29 2.25 25.68
N ASN A 38 -36.08 1.04 26.22
CA ASN A 38 -35.96 0.62 27.62
C ASN A 38 -35.52 -0.87 27.72
N ALA A 39 -34.97 -1.22 28.89
CA ALA A 39 -35.05 -2.49 29.66
C ALA A 39 -34.99 -3.85 28.92
N ALA A 40 -33.96 -4.68 29.12
CA ALA A 40 -33.74 -5.60 30.26
C ALA A 40 -34.73 -6.78 30.37
N GLU A 41 -34.26 -7.99 30.05
CA GLU A 41 -34.66 -9.20 30.79
C GLU A 41 -33.51 -10.21 30.88
N THR A 42 -33.32 -10.69 32.10
CA THR A 42 -32.39 -11.71 32.58
C THR A 42 -32.98 -13.10 32.34
N GLY A 43 -32.14 -14.06 31.94
CA GLY A 43 -32.51 -15.48 31.93
C GLY A 43 -31.28 -16.38 31.93
N THR A 44 -30.84 -16.74 33.14
CA THR A 44 -30.21 -18.02 33.53
C THR A 44 -30.94 -19.16 32.79
N GLU A 45 -30.34 -20.28 32.33
CA GLU A 45 -30.01 -21.50 33.11
C GLU A 45 -29.03 -22.41 32.33
N THR A 46 -28.19 -23.13 33.08
CA THR A 46 -27.20 -24.15 32.67
C THR A 46 -27.84 -25.56 32.70
N PRO A 47 -27.07 -26.67 32.70
CA PRO A 47 -26.45 -27.46 31.63
C PRO A 47 -27.21 -28.77 31.30
N THR A 48 -26.81 -29.48 30.23
CA THR A 48 -26.99 -30.95 30.15
C THR A 48 -25.83 -31.64 29.42
N ASP A 49 -25.20 -32.56 30.16
CA ASP A 49 -24.25 -33.59 29.71
C ASP A 49 -24.87 -34.57 28.68
N SER A 50 -24.04 -35.15 27.81
CA SER A 50 -23.70 -36.59 27.85
C SER A 50 -23.24 -37.17 26.50
N ASN A 51 -21.98 -37.62 26.51
CA ASN A 51 -21.54 -38.98 26.22
C ASN A 51 -21.34 -39.46 24.76
N GLY A 52 -20.18 -40.11 24.53
CA GLY A 52 -19.90 -40.89 23.33
C GLY A 52 -18.42 -41.19 23.08
N THR A 53 -17.81 -42.02 23.93
CA THR A 53 -16.57 -42.76 23.63
C THR A 53 -16.83 -43.88 22.62
N ASP A 54 -16.02 -43.97 21.57
CA ASP A 54 -15.75 -45.22 20.85
C ASP A 54 -14.29 -45.23 20.40
N GLU A 55 -13.51 -46.10 21.03
CA GLU A 55 -12.18 -46.50 20.58
C GLU A 55 -12.34 -47.58 19.50
N SER A 56 -11.76 -47.37 18.32
CA SER A 56 -11.37 -48.49 17.47
C SER A 56 -10.02 -48.25 16.82
N SER A 57 -9.20 -49.26 16.99
CA SER A 57 -7.77 -49.38 16.78
C SER A 57 -7.39 -49.66 15.33
N GLY A 58 -6.35 -48.98 14.87
CA GLY A 58 -5.26 -49.53 14.06
C GLY A 58 -5.48 -49.66 12.55
N GLU A 59 -4.70 -48.90 11.77
CA GLU A 59 -3.79 -49.52 10.78
C GLU A 59 -2.69 -48.53 10.37
N MET A 60 -1.47 -49.08 10.26
CA MET A 60 -0.22 -48.39 9.94
C MET A 60 -0.21 -47.93 8.48
N GLY A 61 -0.03 -46.62 8.30
CA GLY A 61 0.55 -46.06 7.09
C GLY A 61 1.61 -45.05 7.51
N GLU A 62 2.89 -45.36 7.27
CA GLU A 62 3.99 -44.40 7.40
C GLU A 62 3.74 -43.24 6.44
N GLN A 63 3.29 -42.12 6.99
CA GLN A 63 3.19 -40.84 6.30
C GLN A 63 4.46 -40.05 6.65
N PRO A 64 5.26 -39.60 5.67
CA PRO A 64 6.38 -38.72 5.98
C PRO A 64 5.81 -37.45 6.63
N THR A 65 6.32 -37.16 7.82
CA THR A 65 5.93 -36.05 8.67
C THR A 65 6.69 -34.79 8.25
N ASP A 66 6.39 -34.29 7.06
CA ASP A 66 6.75 -32.92 6.70
C ASP A 66 5.54 -32.03 7.02
N GLN A 67 5.30 -31.87 8.32
CA GLN A 67 4.56 -30.73 8.84
C GLN A 67 5.49 -29.51 8.72
N GLU A 68 5.77 -29.08 7.49
CA GLU A 68 6.18 -27.70 7.25
C GLU A 68 4.97 -26.84 7.60
N SER A 69 5.03 -26.27 8.79
CA SER A 69 4.17 -25.19 9.21
C SER A 69 4.05 -24.19 8.06
N MET A 70 2.81 -23.79 7.76
CA MET A 70 2.38 -22.79 6.79
C MET A 70 3.28 -21.53 6.74
N VAL A 71 4.46 -21.63 6.12
CA VAL A 71 5.19 -20.49 5.61
C VAL A 71 4.75 -20.41 4.17
N ASN A 72 3.90 -19.44 3.85
CA ASN A 72 3.58 -19.10 2.47
C ASN A 72 4.85 -18.55 1.83
N THR A 73 5.81 -19.41 1.50
CA THR A 73 7.00 -19.01 0.75
C THR A 73 6.54 -18.77 -0.67
N CYS A 74 6.33 -17.50 -1.00
CA CYS A 74 6.04 -17.15 -2.37
C CYS A 74 7.27 -17.46 -3.22
N GLY A 75 7.08 -18.23 -4.29
CA GLY A 75 8.18 -18.77 -5.10
C GLY A 75 9.06 -17.68 -5.74
N THR A 76 10.21 -18.08 -6.29
CA THR A 76 11.16 -17.19 -6.96
C THR A 76 11.22 -17.41 -8.48
N ASP A 77 10.34 -18.25 -9.00
CA ASP A 77 10.25 -18.62 -10.41
C ASP A 77 9.48 -17.57 -11.23
N HIS A 78 10.04 -16.37 -11.38
CA HIS A 78 9.49 -15.34 -12.28
C HIS A 78 10.60 -14.43 -12.85
N PRO A 79 10.54 -13.99 -14.13
CA PRO A 79 11.60 -13.19 -14.75
C PRO A 79 11.86 -11.81 -14.12
N LEU A 80 10.91 -11.30 -13.33
CA LEU A 80 11.09 -10.04 -12.59
C LEU A 80 11.84 -10.22 -11.26
N VAL A 81 11.95 -11.45 -10.73
CA VAL A 81 12.67 -11.68 -9.47
C VAL A 81 14.13 -11.25 -9.62
N GLY A 82 14.61 -10.44 -8.68
CA GLY A 82 15.95 -9.84 -8.70
C GLY A 82 16.08 -8.57 -9.54
N ARG A 83 15.03 -8.14 -10.25
CA ARG A 83 15.01 -6.83 -10.92
C ARG A 83 14.76 -5.71 -9.92
N SER A 84 15.15 -4.50 -10.32
CA SER A 84 14.86 -3.28 -9.59
C SER A 84 14.57 -2.12 -10.53
N ALA A 85 13.78 -1.16 -10.06
CA ALA A 85 13.47 0.07 -10.75
C ALA A 85 13.41 1.25 -9.77
N GLU A 86 13.80 2.43 -10.21
CA GLU A 86 13.68 3.65 -9.42
C GLU A 86 12.34 4.34 -9.68
N PHE A 87 11.77 4.95 -8.64
CA PHE A 87 10.62 5.83 -8.80
C PHE A 87 11.02 7.08 -9.59
N SER A 88 10.29 7.35 -10.66
CA SER A 88 10.26 8.67 -11.30
C SER A 88 9.34 9.59 -10.50
N MET A 89 9.92 10.62 -9.87
CA MET A 89 9.18 11.57 -9.04
C MET A 89 8.23 12.43 -9.89
N LEU A 90 6.98 12.56 -9.46
CA LEU A 90 5.98 13.45 -10.04
C LEU A 90 5.52 14.52 -9.03
N PHE A 91 5.21 14.10 -7.80
CA PHE A 91 4.75 14.96 -6.71
C PHE A 91 5.28 14.47 -5.35
N HIS A 92 5.15 15.32 -4.33
CA HIS A 92 5.30 14.94 -2.92
C HIS A 92 6.63 14.26 -2.55
N ASP A 93 7.71 14.63 -3.25
CA ASP A 93 9.07 14.13 -3.03
C ASP A 93 9.22 12.60 -3.11
N VAL A 94 8.29 11.92 -3.81
CA VAL A 94 8.34 10.47 -3.98
C VAL A 94 9.62 10.06 -4.70
N SER A 95 10.44 9.27 -4.02
CA SER A 95 11.67 8.69 -4.56
C SER A 95 11.99 7.38 -3.85
N GLY A 96 12.91 6.61 -4.42
CA GLY A 96 13.36 5.33 -3.89
C GLY A 96 13.53 4.29 -4.99
N THR A 97 14.00 3.10 -4.61
CA THR A 97 14.22 1.97 -5.50
C THR A 97 13.36 0.79 -5.08
N VAL A 98 12.54 0.29 -5.99
CA VAL A 98 11.76 -0.94 -5.81
C VAL A 98 12.59 -2.11 -6.29
N ALA A 99 12.78 -3.13 -5.46
CA ALA A 99 13.43 -4.38 -5.78
C ALA A 99 12.46 -5.55 -5.58
N VAL A 100 12.45 -6.49 -6.52
CA VAL A 100 11.60 -7.68 -6.46
C VAL A 100 12.36 -8.80 -5.75
N LEU A 101 11.89 -9.20 -4.56
CA LEU A 101 12.55 -10.23 -3.76
C LEU A 101 12.10 -11.63 -4.16
N ASP A 102 10.80 -11.81 -4.35
CA ASP A 102 10.14 -13.05 -4.76
C ASP A 102 8.80 -12.73 -5.44
N LYS A 103 7.98 -13.74 -5.75
CA LYS A 103 6.71 -13.56 -6.47
C LYS A 103 5.63 -12.76 -5.74
N CYS A 104 5.80 -12.50 -4.45
CA CYS A 104 4.81 -11.80 -3.62
C CYS A 104 5.43 -10.73 -2.73
N THR A 105 6.72 -10.50 -2.81
CA THR A 105 7.41 -9.57 -1.92
C THR A 105 8.27 -8.58 -2.71
N LEU A 106 8.02 -7.31 -2.47
CA LEU A 106 8.83 -6.19 -2.93
C LEU A 106 9.56 -5.56 -1.75
N ARG A 107 10.72 -4.97 -2.02
CA ARG A 107 11.41 -4.09 -1.08
C ARG A 107 11.62 -2.73 -1.71
N VAL A 108 11.18 -1.68 -1.04
CA VAL A 108 11.44 -0.30 -1.43
C VAL A 108 12.52 0.24 -0.51
N THR A 109 13.66 0.66 -1.07
CA THR A 109 14.76 1.30 -0.32
C THR A 109 14.89 2.75 -0.69
N ASN A 110 15.49 3.54 0.20
CA ASN A 110 15.65 4.99 0.04
C ASN A 110 14.32 5.69 -0.24
N PHE A 111 13.25 5.19 0.37
CA PHE A 111 11.91 5.71 0.16
C PHE A 111 11.75 7.06 0.84
N ASN A 112 11.41 8.08 0.06
CA ASN A 112 10.99 9.38 0.56
C ASN A 112 9.58 9.69 0.09
N TYR A 113 8.81 10.34 0.94
CA TYR A 113 7.48 10.89 0.67
C TYR A 113 7.15 11.93 1.74
N ASP A 114 6.68 13.11 1.33
CA ASP A 114 6.48 14.24 2.25
C ASP A 114 5.25 14.08 3.19
N GLY A 115 4.36 13.12 2.93
CA GLY A 115 3.15 12.86 3.70
C GLY A 115 1.94 13.74 3.34
N GLY A 116 2.05 14.57 2.30
CA GLY A 116 1.08 15.63 1.99
C GLY A 116 -0.21 15.18 1.28
N GLY A 117 -0.29 13.94 0.82
CA GLY A 117 -1.47 13.39 0.18
C GLY A 117 -2.52 12.86 1.17
N PRO A 118 -3.82 13.04 0.88
CA PRO A 118 -4.91 12.70 1.80
C PRO A 118 -5.32 11.22 1.78
N ASP A 119 -5.17 10.53 0.65
CA ASP A 119 -5.53 9.13 0.45
C ASP A 119 -4.52 8.48 -0.50
N VAL A 120 -3.47 7.85 0.04
CA VAL A 120 -2.27 7.43 -0.68
C VAL A 120 -1.80 6.04 -0.27
N ALA A 121 -1.57 5.16 -1.24
CA ALA A 121 -0.92 3.87 -1.00
C ALA A 121 0.03 3.50 -2.15
N PHE A 122 0.80 2.42 -1.95
CA PHE A 122 1.40 1.74 -3.09
C PHE A 122 0.31 1.03 -3.89
N TYR A 123 0.32 1.20 -5.20
CA TYR A 123 -0.69 0.68 -6.11
C TYR A 123 -0.03 0.13 -7.36
N ALA A 124 -0.53 -1.00 -7.87
CA ALA A 124 0.15 -1.73 -8.94
C ALA A 124 -0.82 -2.20 -10.01
N TYR A 125 -0.34 -2.13 -11.25
CA TYR A 125 -0.96 -2.74 -12.42
C TYR A 125 0.05 -2.81 -13.58
N PHE A 126 -0.40 -3.26 -14.74
CA PHE A 126 0.41 -3.27 -15.96
C PHE A 126 0.50 -1.89 -16.60
N ASP A 127 1.68 -1.59 -17.16
CA ASP A 127 1.93 -0.45 -18.05
C ASP A 127 1.53 0.93 -17.48
N GLY A 128 1.44 1.07 -16.15
CA GLY A 128 1.00 2.29 -15.47
C GLY A 128 -0.50 2.57 -15.55
N ASP A 129 -1.35 1.61 -15.96
CA ASP A 129 -2.81 1.78 -16.02
C ASP A 129 -3.48 1.58 -14.64
N TYR A 130 -3.27 2.54 -13.74
CA TYR A 130 -3.83 2.52 -12.37
C TYR A 130 -5.33 2.80 -12.29
N PHE A 131 -6.01 3.05 -13.42
CA PHE A 131 -7.48 3.14 -13.44
C PHE A 131 -8.14 1.80 -13.77
N HIS A 132 -7.35 0.78 -14.13
CA HIS A 132 -7.88 -0.52 -14.49
C HIS A 132 -8.62 -1.16 -13.30
N PRO A 133 -9.76 -1.84 -13.51
CA PRO A 133 -10.54 -2.47 -12.44
C PRO A 133 -9.78 -3.57 -11.67
N ASP A 134 -8.74 -4.15 -12.27
CA ASP A 134 -7.90 -5.20 -11.64
C ASP A 134 -6.62 -4.65 -10.99
N ALA A 135 -6.38 -3.34 -11.08
CA ALA A 135 -5.32 -2.68 -10.34
C ALA A 135 -5.56 -2.83 -8.82
N PHE A 136 -4.49 -2.88 -8.03
CA PHE A 136 -4.61 -3.28 -6.64
C PHE A 136 -3.61 -2.58 -5.73
N GLN A 137 -4.05 -2.32 -4.49
CA GLN A 137 -3.25 -1.75 -3.42
C GLN A 137 -2.28 -2.78 -2.86
N ILE A 138 -1.08 -2.33 -2.50
CA ILE A 138 -0.07 -3.14 -1.82
C ILE A 138 0.22 -2.50 -0.46
N GLY A 139 0.01 -3.26 0.62
CA GLY A 139 0.24 -2.79 1.99
C GLY A 139 -0.75 -1.73 2.47
N ASP A 140 -0.38 -1.02 3.53
CA ASP A 140 -1.22 -0.06 4.23
C ASP A 140 -1.24 1.33 3.54
N GLN A 141 -2.21 2.16 3.94
CA GLN A 141 -2.27 3.56 3.58
C GLN A 141 -1.08 4.35 4.17
N LEU A 142 -0.61 5.35 3.43
CA LEU A 142 0.53 6.21 3.78
C LEU A 142 0.10 7.60 4.29
N ASN A 143 -1.19 7.79 4.58
CA ASN A 143 -1.81 9.09 4.83
C ASN A 143 -1.18 9.82 6.02
N GLY A 144 -0.77 11.07 5.80
CA GLY A 144 -0.19 11.93 6.85
C GLY A 144 1.14 11.43 7.42
N GLN A 145 1.76 10.40 6.83
CA GLN A 145 3.03 9.86 7.26
C GLN A 145 4.15 10.36 6.33
N ARG A 146 5.12 11.05 6.92
CA ARG A 146 6.36 11.41 6.25
C ARG A 146 7.32 10.23 6.27
N PHE A 147 7.97 9.98 5.14
CA PHE A 147 9.06 9.02 5.01
C PHE A 147 10.32 9.76 4.57
N ASP A 148 11.40 9.58 5.32
CA ASP A 148 12.73 10.11 5.00
C ASP A 148 13.72 8.95 5.00
N ASP A 149 14.23 8.59 3.82
CA ASP A 149 15.21 7.51 3.57
C ASP A 149 14.84 6.16 4.21
N GLN A 150 13.58 5.77 4.12
CA GLN A 150 13.08 4.54 4.75
C GLN A 150 13.26 3.31 3.87
N THR A 151 13.27 2.14 4.51
CA THR A 151 13.15 0.85 3.82
C THR A 151 11.84 0.19 4.19
N LEU A 152 11.04 -0.14 3.18
CA LEU A 152 9.73 -0.77 3.31
C LEU A 152 9.77 -2.16 2.65
N VAL A 153 9.13 -3.14 3.28
CA VAL A 153 8.88 -4.45 2.68
C VAL A 153 7.39 -4.54 2.42
N LEU A 154 7.03 -4.73 1.16
CA LEU A 154 5.66 -4.75 0.70
C LEU A 154 5.30 -6.18 0.30
N THR A 155 4.31 -6.75 0.98
CA THR A 155 3.74 -8.06 0.63
C THR A 155 2.51 -7.84 -0.24
N LEU A 156 2.45 -8.52 -1.38
CA LEU A 156 1.29 -8.48 -2.26
C LEU A 156 0.06 -9.07 -1.55
N PRO A 157 -1.15 -8.56 -1.82
CA PRO A 157 -2.39 -9.12 -1.29
C PRO A 157 -2.57 -10.59 -1.68
N GLU A 158 -3.42 -11.30 -0.93
CA GLU A 158 -3.77 -12.69 -1.24
C GLU A 158 -4.30 -12.83 -2.68
N GLY A 159 -3.81 -13.86 -3.38
CA GLY A 159 -4.18 -14.13 -4.77
C GLY A 159 -3.49 -13.25 -5.82
N LYS A 160 -2.62 -12.32 -5.40
CA LYS A 160 -1.79 -11.52 -6.32
C LYS A 160 -0.34 -12.03 -6.36
N SER A 161 0.27 -11.96 -7.53
CA SER A 161 1.68 -12.28 -7.78
C SER A 161 2.30 -11.29 -8.78
N LEU A 162 3.58 -11.47 -9.11
CA LEU A 162 4.25 -10.78 -10.22
C LEU A 162 3.62 -11.02 -11.61
N ASP A 163 2.67 -11.94 -11.74
CA ASP A 163 1.91 -12.17 -12.97
C ASP A 163 0.76 -11.14 -13.15
N ASN A 164 0.59 -10.20 -12.21
CA ASN A 164 -0.53 -9.26 -12.19
C ASN A 164 -0.13 -7.78 -12.38
N PHE A 165 1.16 -7.48 -12.47
CA PHE A 165 1.66 -6.14 -12.64
C PHE A 165 3.11 -6.13 -13.13
N ASP A 166 3.50 -5.04 -13.75
CA ASP A 166 4.90 -4.73 -14.03
C ASP A 166 5.28 -3.28 -13.70
N SER A 167 4.32 -2.53 -13.13
CA SER A 167 4.50 -1.16 -12.69
C SER A 167 3.90 -0.94 -11.30
N ILE A 168 4.50 -0.02 -10.54
CA ILE A 168 4.08 0.37 -9.20
C ILE A 168 4.10 1.88 -9.08
N SER A 169 3.08 2.41 -8.42
CA SER A 169 2.90 3.84 -8.17
C SER A 169 2.68 4.10 -6.68
N VAL A 170 3.18 5.24 -6.21
CA VAL A 170 2.63 5.88 -5.01
C VAL A 170 1.41 6.66 -5.46
N TRP A 171 0.24 6.06 -5.33
CA TRP A 171 -1.00 6.53 -5.94
C TRP A 171 -1.86 7.27 -4.94
N CYS A 172 -2.38 8.44 -5.33
CA CYS A 172 -3.39 9.14 -4.56
C CYS A 172 -4.78 8.86 -5.10
N PHE A 173 -5.61 8.15 -4.33
CA PHE A 173 -6.95 7.74 -4.74
C PHE A 173 -7.94 8.89 -4.79
N GLU A 174 -7.83 9.87 -3.88
CA GLU A 174 -8.73 11.02 -3.83
C GLU A 174 -8.65 11.86 -5.12
N PHE A 175 -7.44 12.03 -5.65
CA PHE A 175 -7.21 12.83 -6.85
C PHE A 175 -7.05 12.00 -8.13
N GLY A 176 -6.88 10.68 -8.02
CA GLY A 176 -6.65 9.79 -9.14
C GLY A 176 -5.37 10.12 -9.89
N ILE A 177 -4.26 10.35 -9.17
CA ILE A 177 -2.96 10.69 -9.75
C ILE A 177 -1.83 9.91 -9.08
N SER A 178 -0.76 9.67 -9.84
CA SER A 178 0.49 9.17 -9.28
C SER A 178 1.35 10.30 -8.73
N PHE A 179 1.94 10.08 -7.56
CA PHE A 179 3.00 10.92 -7.01
C PHE A 179 4.39 10.45 -7.46
N GLY A 180 4.52 9.21 -7.91
CA GLY A 180 5.73 8.69 -8.55
C GLY A 180 5.55 7.23 -8.96
N GLU A 181 6.23 6.84 -10.03
CA GLU A 181 6.02 5.53 -10.68
C GLU A 181 7.34 4.82 -10.99
N ALA A 182 7.35 3.50 -10.88
CA ALA A 182 8.49 2.65 -11.25
C ALA A 182 8.01 1.48 -12.14
N TYR A 183 8.77 1.21 -13.21
CA TYR A 183 8.49 0.14 -14.18
C TYR A 183 9.57 -0.96 -14.09
N LEU A 184 9.15 -2.20 -13.83
CA LEU A 184 10.03 -3.35 -13.59
C LEU A 184 10.51 -4.04 -14.89
N THR A 185 9.92 -3.69 -16.02
CA THR A 185 10.12 -4.33 -17.34
C THR A 185 10.99 -3.56 -18.32
N GLN A 186 11.64 -2.46 -17.91
CA GLN A 186 12.50 -1.63 -18.79
C GLN A 186 13.70 -2.36 -19.41
#